data_AF-A0A819WY32-F1
#
_entry.id   AF-A0A819WY32-F1
#
_cell.length_a   1.000
_cell.length_b   1.000
_cell.length_c   1.000
_cell.angle_alpha   90.00
_cell.angle_beta   90.00
_cell.angle_gamma   90.00
#
_symmetry.space_group_name_H-M   'P 1'
#
loop_
_entity.id
_entity.type
_entity.pdbx_description
1 polymer ?
#
loop_
_entity_poly.entity_id
_entity_poly.type
_entity_poly.pdbx_seq_one_letter_code
_entity_poly.pdbx_strand_id
1 'polypeptide(L)'
;SEDTFTEGAKRADVFACILILFSKLECLHYGSSDWDQPLFQIPATISSSTLLELHVILETFTDCLYLLDGRFNSLQKLFVDVCRIVSPRIIIDNQKQIPNLKHFLLYSERDTDKYNELIVPLVYRMTNLEELNLHLVVYCEKRSIDGYDLKRNIISHLLQLNKFVFNIRSRLPLNDQAYVSSNEDCQRSFNGFKNNKIISCIDYFPDRKEGQCHIYSYPYPAKYYEYITNNFPDGLFKYVREVSL
;
A
#
# COMPACT_ATOMS: atom_id res chain seq x y z
N SER A 1 20.78 25.44 3.64
CA SER A 1 20.43 24.31 2.77
C SER A 1 21.55 23.27 2.65
N GLU A 2 22.65 23.38 3.40
CA GLU A 2 23.73 22.37 3.43
C GLU A 2 23.63 21.37 4.60
N ASP A 3 22.94 21.72 5.69
CA ASP A 3 22.82 20.85 6.88
C ASP A 3 21.93 19.62 6.67
N THR A 4 20.89 19.72 5.83
CA THR A 4 20.00 18.58 5.56
C THR A 4 20.69 17.46 4.80
N PHE A 5 21.71 17.74 3.99
CA PHE A 5 22.38 16.70 3.19
C PHE A 5 23.29 15.80 4.05
N THR A 6 23.88 16.33 5.12
CA THR A 6 24.80 15.59 5.98
C THR A 6 24.09 14.72 7.02
N GLU A 7 22.88 15.08 7.44
CA GLU A 7 22.08 14.28 8.38
C GLU A 7 21.45 13.04 7.73
N GLY A 8 21.08 13.15 6.44
CA GLY A 8 20.59 12.04 5.64
C GLY A 8 21.56 10.90 5.47
N ALA A 9 22.80 11.25 5.15
CA ALA A 9 23.87 10.27 5.01
C ALA A 9 24.08 9.48 6.31
N LYS A 10 24.07 10.18 7.46
CA LYS A 10 24.21 9.55 8.78
C LYS A 10 23.10 8.57 9.13
N ARG A 11 21.86 8.74 8.65
CA ARG A 11 20.73 7.83 8.99
C ARG A 11 20.68 6.60 8.09
N ALA A 12 20.96 6.75 6.79
CA ALA A 12 21.12 5.60 5.92
C ALA A 12 22.32 4.72 6.35
N ASP A 13 23.37 5.36 6.87
CA ASP A 13 24.48 4.68 7.55
C ASP A 13 24.00 3.89 8.78
N VAL A 14 23.07 4.39 9.60
CA VAL A 14 22.53 3.64 10.76
C VAL A 14 21.79 2.37 10.32
N PHE A 15 20.95 2.43 9.30
CA PHE A 15 20.25 1.25 8.80
C PHE A 15 21.23 0.20 8.25
N ALA A 16 22.21 0.65 7.47
CA ALA A 16 23.31 -0.19 7.00
C ALA A 16 24.10 -0.81 8.18
N CYS A 17 24.44 -0.01 9.18
CA CYS A 17 25.13 -0.46 10.38
C CYS A 17 24.32 -1.50 11.16
N ILE A 18 23.00 -1.33 11.31
CA ILE A 18 22.14 -2.32 11.98
C ILE A 18 22.23 -3.67 11.24
N LEU A 19 22.08 -3.66 9.91
CA LEU A 19 22.16 -4.90 9.14
C LEU A 19 23.54 -5.56 9.18
N ILE A 20 24.62 -4.77 9.31
CA ILE A 20 26.00 -5.29 9.45
C ILE A 20 26.24 -5.83 10.87
N LEU A 21 25.81 -5.12 11.91
CA LEU A 21 26.10 -5.44 13.31
C LEU A 21 25.29 -6.64 13.81
N PHE A 22 24.09 -6.86 13.27
CA PHE A 22 23.18 -7.90 13.73
C PHE A 22 23.02 -8.99 12.66
N SER A 23 24.04 -9.85 12.52
CA SER A 23 24.05 -10.94 11.52
C SER A 23 22.94 -11.99 11.66
N LYS A 24 22.25 -12.03 12.81
CA LYS A 24 21.10 -12.90 13.10
C LYS A 24 19.78 -12.13 13.23
N LEU A 25 19.70 -10.91 12.69
CA LEU A 25 18.49 -10.10 12.78
C LEU A 25 17.39 -10.69 11.90
N GLU A 26 16.34 -11.23 12.52
CA GLU A 26 15.20 -11.82 11.82
C GLU A 26 14.06 -10.82 11.58
N CYS A 27 13.94 -9.80 12.43
CA CYS A 27 12.90 -8.78 12.35
C CYS A 27 13.49 -7.38 12.57
N LEU A 28 13.07 -6.43 11.74
CA LEU A 28 13.46 -5.02 11.85
C LEU A 28 12.25 -4.11 11.67
N HIS A 29 12.05 -3.21 12.63
CA HIS A 29 11.13 -2.09 12.53
C HIS A 29 11.94 -0.81 12.33
N TYR A 30 11.72 -0.12 11.22
CA TYR A 30 12.40 1.10 10.87
C TYR A 30 11.40 2.18 10.44
N GLY A 31 11.43 3.33 11.10
CA GLY A 31 10.66 4.49 10.69
C GLY A 31 11.40 5.75 11.10
N SER A 32 11.61 6.65 10.15
CA SER A 32 12.08 8.01 10.45
C SER A 32 10.85 8.90 10.54
N SER A 33 10.67 9.59 11.67
CA SER A 33 9.65 10.63 11.83
C SER A 33 9.94 11.89 10.98
N ASP A 34 11.19 12.04 10.54
CA ASP A 34 11.58 13.12 9.64
C ASP A 34 11.47 12.62 8.20
N TRP A 35 10.44 13.14 7.53
CA TRP A 35 9.96 12.74 6.21
C TRP A 35 10.80 13.28 5.04
N ASP A 36 12.02 13.77 5.26
CA ASP A 36 12.78 14.51 4.23
C ASP A 36 14.04 13.78 3.72
N GLN A 37 14.23 12.50 4.09
CA GLN A 37 15.48 11.79 3.87
C GLN A 37 15.22 10.42 3.24
N PRO A 38 15.54 10.24 1.94
CA PRO A 38 15.17 9.03 1.25
C PRO A 38 16.21 7.92 1.49
N LEU A 39 15.80 6.66 1.47
CA LEU A 39 16.57 5.47 1.88
C LEU A 39 17.72 5.09 0.92
N PHE A 40 18.09 5.98 0.00
CA PHE A 40 18.94 5.73 -1.16
C PHE A 40 20.39 5.34 -0.86
N GLN A 41 20.82 5.28 0.41
CA GLN A 41 22.22 4.96 0.73
C GLN A 41 22.42 3.63 1.47
N ILE A 42 21.47 2.70 1.42
CA ILE A 42 21.79 1.32 1.79
C ILE A 42 22.75 0.78 0.71
N PRO A 43 23.99 0.39 1.03
CA PRO A 43 24.89 -0.20 0.04
C PRO A 43 24.27 -1.47 -0.55
N ALA A 44 24.39 -1.66 -1.86
CA ALA A 44 23.93 -2.87 -2.55
C ALA A 44 24.61 -4.16 -2.02
N THR A 45 25.73 -4.02 -1.31
CA THR A 45 26.52 -5.09 -0.71
C THR A 45 25.95 -5.62 0.61
N ILE A 46 24.94 -4.95 1.20
CA ILE A 46 24.30 -5.43 2.42
C ILE A 46 23.21 -6.44 2.04
N SER A 47 23.64 -7.68 1.86
CA SER A 47 22.75 -8.84 1.82
C SER A 47 22.59 -9.34 3.26
N SER A 48 21.52 -8.93 3.93
CA SER A 48 21.12 -9.64 5.15
C SER A 48 20.41 -10.92 4.72
N SER A 49 21.11 -12.04 4.81
CA SER A 49 20.58 -13.36 4.47
C SER A 49 19.64 -13.93 5.55
N THR A 50 19.45 -13.22 6.66
CA THR A 50 18.70 -13.71 7.83
C THR A 50 17.44 -12.90 8.15
N LEU A 51 17.28 -11.70 7.58
CA LEU A 51 16.08 -10.89 7.81
C LEU A 51 14.86 -11.54 7.15
N LEU A 52 13.88 -11.92 7.96
CA LEU A 52 12.62 -12.57 7.53
C LEU A 52 11.45 -11.59 7.52
N GLU A 53 11.47 -10.58 8.39
CA GLU A 53 10.39 -9.61 8.58
C GLU A 53 10.93 -8.18 8.60
N LEU A 54 10.32 -7.31 7.81
CA LEU A 54 10.70 -5.90 7.71
C LEU A 54 9.45 -5.01 7.78
N HIS A 55 9.46 -4.07 8.70
CA HIS A 55 8.45 -3.02 8.83
C HIS A 55 9.14 -1.69 8.57
N VAL A 56 8.70 -0.97 7.54
CA VAL A 56 9.32 0.28 7.13
C VAL A 56 8.29 1.38 6.93
N ILE A 57 8.61 2.57 7.42
CA ILE A 57 7.95 3.81 7.03
C ILE A 57 8.84 4.52 6.02
N LEU A 58 8.29 4.81 4.84
CA LEU A 58 8.98 5.35 3.68
C LEU A 58 8.36 6.68 3.29
N GLU A 59 9.20 7.63 2.89
CA GLU A 59 8.71 8.88 2.32
C GLU A 59 8.06 8.63 0.96
N THR A 60 8.76 7.89 0.08
CA THR A 60 8.33 7.69 -1.30
C THR A 60 8.20 6.21 -1.68
N PHE A 61 7.31 5.93 -2.64
CA PHE A 61 7.19 4.60 -3.23
C PHE A 61 8.47 4.14 -3.96
N THR A 62 9.33 5.08 -4.36
CA THR A 62 10.64 4.77 -4.95
C THR A 62 11.52 4.02 -3.98
N ASP A 63 11.53 4.43 -2.71
CA ASP A 63 12.28 3.76 -1.64
C ASP A 63 11.84 2.30 -1.46
N CYS A 64 10.53 2.04 -1.62
CA CYS A 64 9.96 0.69 -1.55
C CYS A 64 10.54 -0.20 -2.66
N LEU A 65 10.57 0.32 -3.88
CA LEU A 65 11.14 -0.40 -5.03
C LEU A 65 12.64 -0.69 -4.84
N TYR A 66 13.39 0.23 -4.23
CA TYR A 66 14.82 0.03 -3.94
C TYR A 66 15.07 -1.05 -2.88
N LEU A 67 14.25 -1.12 -1.84
CA LEU A 67 14.32 -2.19 -0.84
C LEU A 67 14.08 -3.56 -1.48
N LEU A 68 13.20 -3.60 -2.48
CA LEU A 68 12.79 -4.81 -3.17
C LEU A 68 13.67 -5.21 -4.36
N ASP A 69 14.81 -4.55 -4.58
CA ASP A 69 15.72 -4.85 -5.70
C ASP A 69 16.66 -6.05 -5.43
N GLY A 70 16.23 -7.03 -4.63
CA GLY A 70 16.97 -8.28 -4.38
C GLY A 70 18.00 -8.23 -3.26
N ARG A 71 17.96 -7.21 -2.38
CA ARG A 71 18.85 -7.09 -1.22
C ARG A 71 18.44 -7.98 -0.04
N PHE A 72 17.15 -8.27 0.08
CA PHE A 72 16.59 -9.08 1.16
C PHE A 72 16.02 -10.39 0.61
N ASN A 73 16.91 -11.27 0.15
CA ASN A 73 16.49 -12.50 -0.50
C ASN A 73 15.77 -13.47 0.44
N SER A 74 15.97 -13.38 1.75
CA SER A 74 15.30 -14.24 2.74
C SER A 74 13.99 -13.65 3.27
N LEU A 75 13.61 -12.43 2.84
CA LEU A 75 12.46 -11.73 3.37
C LEU A 75 11.16 -12.47 3.04
N GLN A 76 10.39 -12.80 4.08
CA GLN A 76 9.12 -13.49 3.98
C GLN A 76 7.93 -12.56 4.26
N LYS A 77 8.14 -11.51 5.07
CA LYS A 77 7.12 -10.52 5.38
C LYS A 77 7.65 -9.10 5.21
N LEU A 78 6.87 -8.27 4.52
CA LEU A 78 7.19 -6.87 4.32
C LEU A 78 5.96 -6.02 4.59
N PHE A 79 6.12 -5.07 5.50
CA PHE A 79 5.12 -4.08 5.86
C PHE A 79 5.66 -2.71 5.50
N VAL A 80 4.96 -2.01 4.62
CA VAL A 80 5.37 -0.71 4.11
C VAL A 80 4.28 0.30 4.37
N ASP A 81 4.62 1.33 5.13
CA ASP A 81 3.85 2.55 5.22
C ASP A 81 4.53 3.60 4.34
N VAL A 82 3.86 4.04 3.28
CA VAL A 82 4.40 5.02 2.34
C VAL A 82 3.65 6.33 2.47
N CYS A 83 4.40 7.40 2.71
CA CYS A 83 3.83 8.74 2.84
C CYS A 83 3.33 9.30 1.49
N ARG A 84 4.05 9.01 0.39
CA ARG A 84 3.73 9.50 -0.95
C ARG A 84 4.01 8.45 -2.03
N ILE A 85 2.98 8.11 -2.80
CA ILE A 85 3.13 7.28 -4.00
C ILE A 85 3.21 8.19 -5.22
N VAL A 86 4.44 8.57 -5.57
CA VAL A 86 4.79 9.39 -6.73
C VAL A 86 5.64 8.58 -7.71
N SER A 87 5.58 8.96 -9.00
CA SER A 87 6.43 8.33 -10.02
C SER A 87 7.91 8.45 -9.64
N PRO A 88 8.67 7.35 -9.67
CA PRO A 88 10.07 7.39 -9.35
C PRO A 88 10.80 8.24 -10.40
N ARG A 89 11.75 9.07 -9.95
CA ARG A 89 12.62 9.85 -10.85
C ARG A 89 13.57 8.94 -11.64
N ILE A 90 13.80 7.73 -11.14
CA ILE A 90 14.68 6.72 -11.72
C ILE A 90 13.81 5.52 -12.10
N ILE A 91 13.91 5.08 -13.35
CA ILE A 91 13.29 3.84 -13.81
C ILE A 91 14.05 2.70 -13.15
N ILE A 92 13.52 2.18 -12.05
CA ILE A 92 14.01 0.93 -11.47
C ILE A 92 13.54 -0.19 -12.39
N ASP A 93 14.43 -1.12 -12.72
CA ASP A 93 14.10 -2.27 -13.55
C ASP A 93 13.03 -3.12 -12.85
N ASN A 94 11.78 -2.91 -13.26
CA ASN A 94 10.58 -3.45 -12.62
C ASN A 94 10.43 -4.98 -12.81
N GLN A 95 11.43 -5.68 -13.34
CA GLN A 95 11.30 -7.08 -13.74
C GLN A 95 11.77 -8.11 -12.70
N LYS A 96 12.53 -7.70 -11.66
CA LYS A 96 13.01 -8.68 -10.68
C LYS A 96 11.87 -9.18 -9.79
N GLN A 97 11.61 -10.49 -9.87
CA GLN A 97 10.69 -11.17 -8.97
C GLN A 97 11.23 -11.20 -7.54
N ILE A 98 10.32 -11.23 -6.57
CA ILE A 98 10.61 -11.33 -5.13
C ILE A 98 10.02 -12.66 -4.63
N PRO A 99 10.62 -13.80 -4.99
CA PRO A 99 9.96 -15.11 -4.89
C PRO A 99 9.75 -15.58 -3.45
N ASN A 100 10.50 -15.08 -2.47
CA ASN A 100 10.41 -15.56 -1.09
C ASN A 100 9.41 -14.80 -0.24
N LEU A 101 8.87 -13.68 -0.74
CA LEU A 101 7.92 -12.87 0.01
C LEU A 101 6.55 -13.56 0.02
N LYS A 102 6.07 -13.87 1.23
CA LYS A 102 4.79 -14.55 1.47
C LYS A 102 3.72 -13.61 1.99
N HIS A 103 4.12 -12.55 2.69
CA HIS A 103 3.19 -11.57 3.27
C HIS A 103 3.63 -10.16 2.86
N PHE A 104 2.70 -9.40 2.31
CA PHE A 104 2.93 -8.00 1.96
C PHE A 104 1.80 -7.13 2.48
N LEU A 105 2.17 -6.05 3.17
CA LEU A 105 1.25 -4.97 3.52
C LEU A 105 1.76 -3.67 2.93
N LEU A 106 0.90 -2.99 2.18
CA LEU A 106 1.13 -1.64 1.71
C LEU A 106 0.06 -0.71 2.28
N TYR A 107 0.52 0.31 2.99
CA TYR A 107 -0.29 1.37 3.56
C TYR A 107 0.09 2.71 2.95
N SER A 108 -0.90 3.48 2.51
CA SER A 108 -0.74 4.86 2.08
C SER A 108 -2.05 5.61 2.33
N GLU A 109 -2.01 6.58 3.24
CA GLU A 109 -3.12 7.50 3.51
C GLU A 109 -3.20 8.64 2.49
N ARG A 110 -2.12 8.91 1.75
CA ARG A 110 -2.12 9.98 0.76
C ARG A 110 -2.59 9.47 -0.60
N ASP A 111 -3.30 10.35 -1.29
CA ASP A 111 -3.82 10.09 -2.63
C ASP A 111 -2.69 9.73 -3.60
N THR A 112 -2.96 8.76 -4.46
CA THR A 112 -2.13 8.49 -5.64
C THR A 112 -2.99 8.35 -6.88
N ASP A 113 -2.54 8.91 -7.99
CA ASP A 113 -3.10 8.65 -9.32
C ASP A 113 -2.38 7.48 -10.02
N LYS A 114 -1.38 6.87 -9.37
CA LYS A 114 -0.45 5.90 -9.98
C LYS A 114 -0.75 4.43 -9.65
N TYR A 115 -2.01 4.10 -9.41
CA TYR A 115 -2.40 2.73 -9.05
C TYR A 115 -1.97 1.70 -10.11
N ASN A 116 -2.25 1.98 -11.39
CA ASN A 116 -1.94 1.04 -12.48
C ASN A 116 -0.45 1.06 -12.87
N GLU A 117 0.23 2.19 -12.69
CA GLU A 117 1.63 2.37 -13.08
C GLU A 117 2.61 1.87 -12.03
N LEU A 118 2.26 1.93 -10.74
CA LEU A 118 3.18 1.64 -9.63
C LEU A 118 2.72 0.48 -8.76
N ILE A 119 1.45 0.47 -8.33
CA ILE A 119 0.95 -0.53 -7.38
C ILE A 119 0.77 -1.89 -8.04
N VAL A 120 0.06 -1.93 -9.17
CA VAL A 120 -0.20 -3.19 -9.89
C VAL A 120 1.11 -3.88 -10.32
N PRO A 121 2.08 -3.20 -10.96
CA PRO A 121 3.34 -3.84 -11.35
C PRO A 121 4.18 -4.29 -10.15
N LEU A 122 4.15 -3.54 -9.04
CA LEU A 122 4.82 -3.96 -7.81
C LEU A 122 4.28 -5.31 -7.33
N VAL A 123 2.95 -5.43 -7.24
CA VAL A 123 2.29 -6.64 -6.76
C VAL A 123 2.60 -7.83 -7.68
N TYR A 124 2.69 -7.62 -9.00
CA TYR A 124 3.07 -8.67 -9.96
C TYR A 124 4.46 -9.26 -9.74
N ARG A 125 5.36 -8.55 -9.06
CA ARG A 125 6.69 -9.07 -8.73
C ARG A 125 6.67 -10.09 -7.59
N MET A 126 5.57 -10.16 -6.84
CA MET A 126 5.44 -10.96 -5.61
C MET A 126 4.52 -12.17 -5.86
N THR A 127 4.85 -12.97 -6.89
CA THR A 127 4.00 -14.06 -7.40
C THR A 127 3.70 -15.18 -6.39
N ASN A 128 4.51 -15.30 -5.35
CA ASN A 128 4.39 -16.31 -4.30
C ASN A 128 3.69 -15.78 -3.03
N LEU A 129 3.07 -14.60 -3.09
CA LEU A 129 2.30 -14.05 -1.97
C LEU A 129 1.16 -14.99 -1.57
N GLU A 130 1.08 -15.25 -0.28
CA GLU A 130 0.01 -15.97 0.38
C GLU A 130 -0.97 -15.00 1.05
N GLU A 131 -0.45 -13.92 1.66
CA GLU A 131 -1.26 -12.84 2.22
C GLU A 131 -0.89 -11.47 1.62
N LEU A 132 -1.91 -10.71 1.21
CA LEU A 132 -1.79 -9.33 0.74
C LEU A 132 -2.73 -8.42 1.51
N ASN A 133 -2.19 -7.32 2.05
CA ASN A 133 -2.95 -6.28 2.71
C ASN A 133 -2.73 -4.94 1.99
N LEU A 134 -3.79 -4.34 1.45
CA LEU A 134 -3.71 -3.04 0.77
C LEU A 134 -4.56 -2.00 1.49
N HIS A 135 -3.94 -0.92 1.96
CA HIS A 135 -4.64 0.29 2.41
C HIS A 135 -4.21 1.44 1.51
N LEU A 136 -5.12 1.94 0.67
CA LEU A 136 -4.79 2.92 -0.37
C LEU A 136 -5.86 4.01 -0.48
N VAL A 137 -5.41 5.23 -0.76
CA VAL A 137 -6.26 6.29 -1.30
C VAL A 137 -5.83 6.58 -2.72
N VAL A 138 -6.73 6.45 -3.67
CA VAL A 138 -6.45 6.52 -5.10
C VAL A 138 -7.30 7.59 -5.75
N TYR A 139 -6.68 8.55 -6.41
CA TYR A 139 -7.39 9.47 -7.29
C TYR A 139 -7.63 8.81 -8.63
N CYS A 140 -8.89 8.76 -9.06
CA CYS A 140 -9.33 8.11 -10.28
C CYS A 140 -10.05 9.12 -11.18
N GLU A 141 -9.51 9.35 -12.37
CA GLU A 141 -10.11 10.30 -13.32
C GLU A 141 -11.44 9.83 -13.90
N LYS A 142 -11.62 8.51 -14.08
CA LYS A 142 -12.71 7.95 -14.89
C LYS A 142 -13.65 7.00 -14.18
N ARG A 143 -13.16 6.17 -13.26
CA ARG A 143 -13.99 5.20 -12.52
C ARG A 143 -13.27 4.74 -11.27
N SER A 144 -14.03 4.40 -10.24
CA SER A 144 -13.50 3.86 -9.00
C SER A 144 -12.88 2.49 -9.22
N ILE A 145 -11.92 2.13 -8.37
CA ILE A 145 -11.44 0.75 -8.28
C ILE A 145 -12.58 -0.08 -7.69
N ASP A 146 -13.01 -1.10 -8.43
CA ASP A 146 -14.04 -2.04 -8.00
C ASP A 146 -13.50 -3.49 -7.89
N GLY A 147 -14.39 -4.44 -7.64
CA GLY A 147 -14.06 -5.86 -7.57
C GLY A 147 -13.59 -6.44 -8.90
N TYR A 148 -14.05 -5.95 -10.05
CA TYR A 148 -13.52 -6.37 -11.35
C TYR A 148 -12.08 -5.92 -11.53
N ASP A 149 -11.76 -4.70 -11.13
CA ASP A 149 -10.40 -4.17 -11.16
C ASP A 149 -9.46 -4.95 -10.26
N LEU A 150 -9.84 -5.19 -9.00
CA LEU A 150 -9.02 -5.99 -8.09
C LEU A 150 -8.87 -7.44 -8.57
N LYS A 151 -9.94 -8.02 -9.14
CA LYS A 151 -9.88 -9.39 -9.68
C LYS A 151 -8.90 -9.49 -10.84
N ARG A 152 -9.00 -8.57 -11.80
CA ARG A 152 -8.18 -8.56 -13.03
C ARG A 152 -6.74 -8.12 -12.76
N ASN A 153 -6.53 -7.11 -11.92
CA ASN A 153 -5.23 -6.49 -11.75
C ASN A 153 -4.42 -7.06 -10.58
N ILE A 154 -5.01 -7.87 -9.70
CA ILE A 154 -4.33 -8.41 -8.52
C ILE A 154 -4.58 -9.92 -8.39
N ILE A 155 -5.83 -10.32 -8.19
CA ILE A 155 -6.16 -11.71 -7.78
C ILE A 155 -5.82 -12.72 -8.87
N SER A 156 -6.09 -12.42 -10.15
CA SER A 156 -5.78 -13.35 -11.25
C SER A 156 -4.27 -13.61 -11.42
N HIS A 157 -3.42 -12.76 -10.86
CA HIS A 157 -1.97 -12.86 -10.98
C HIS A 157 -1.31 -13.50 -9.75
N LEU A 158 -1.96 -13.45 -8.59
CA LEU A 158 -1.45 -14.02 -7.34
C LEU A 158 -2.10 -15.37 -7.04
N LEU A 159 -1.66 -16.42 -7.75
CA LEU A 159 -2.27 -17.75 -7.68
C LEU A 159 -2.13 -18.43 -6.30
N GLN A 160 -1.14 -18.02 -5.49
CA GLN A 160 -0.91 -18.53 -4.13
C GLN A 160 -1.67 -17.74 -3.06
N LEU A 161 -2.36 -16.66 -3.43
CA LEU A 161 -3.01 -15.75 -2.49
C LEU A 161 -4.19 -16.46 -1.82
N ASN A 162 -4.03 -16.76 -0.53
CA ASN A 162 -5.07 -17.37 0.29
C ASN A 162 -5.89 -16.32 1.05
N LYS A 163 -5.32 -15.13 1.27
CA LYS A 163 -5.94 -14.05 2.03
C LYS A 163 -5.59 -12.71 1.41
N PHE A 164 -6.64 -11.95 1.12
CA PHE A 164 -6.50 -10.60 0.60
C PHE A 164 -7.31 -9.66 1.46
N VAL A 165 -6.70 -8.79 2.24
CA VAL A 165 -7.42 -7.76 2.98
C VAL A 165 -7.18 -6.44 2.29
N PHE A 166 -8.23 -5.64 2.11
CA PHE A 166 -8.06 -4.32 1.54
C PHE A 166 -8.95 -3.28 2.19
N ASN A 167 -8.50 -2.04 2.10
CA ASN A 167 -9.19 -0.81 2.44
C ASN A 167 -8.80 0.25 1.40
N ILE A 168 -9.62 0.42 0.36
CA ILE A 168 -9.30 1.26 -0.79
C ILE A 168 -10.35 2.36 -0.90
N ARG A 169 -9.91 3.61 -0.91
CA ARG A 169 -10.72 4.79 -1.18
C ARG A 169 -10.38 5.31 -2.57
N SER A 170 -11.31 5.20 -3.51
CA SER A 170 -11.20 5.84 -4.82
C SER A 170 -11.88 7.20 -4.79
N ARG A 171 -11.13 8.27 -5.06
CA ARG A 171 -11.60 9.65 -5.16
C ARG A 171 -11.81 10.01 -6.63
N LEU A 172 -12.91 10.65 -6.96
CA LEU A 172 -13.30 10.98 -8.34
C LEU A 172 -13.78 12.43 -8.45
N PRO A 173 -13.49 13.13 -9.56
CA PRO A 173 -14.12 14.43 -9.83
C PRO A 173 -15.62 14.25 -10.13
N LEU A 174 -16.49 15.07 -9.51
CA LEU A 174 -17.95 15.08 -9.77
C LEU A 174 -18.36 15.82 -11.05
N ASN A 175 -17.40 16.19 -11.88
CA ASN A 175 -17.67 16.97 -13.08
C ASN A 175 -18.55 16.18 -14.08
N ASP A 176 -18.55 14.85 -13.99
CA ASP A 176 -19.36 13.95 -14.82
C ASP A 176 -20.00 12.84 -13.94
N GLN A 177 -21.27 13.05 -13.56
CA GLN A 177 -22.06 12.07 -12.78
C GLN A 177 -22.20 10.69 -13.46
N ALA A 178 -21.89 10.59 -14.75
CA ALA A 178 -21.95 9.35 -15.53
C ALA A 178 -20.93 8.28 -15.08
N TYR A 179 -19.93 8.66 -14.28
CA TYR A 179 -18.82 7.80 -13.90
C TYR A 179 -18.90 7.20 -12.50
N VAL A 180 -19.92 7.58 -11.71
CA VAL A 180 -20.05 7.09 -10.34
C VAL A 180 -20.96 5.85 -10.34
N SER A 181 -20.36 4.70 -10.04
CA SER A 181 -21.12 3.45 -9.85
C SER A 181 -22.10 3.59 -8.69
N SER A 182 -23.20 2.84 -8.71
CA SER A 182 -24.04 2.69 -7.51
C SER A 182 -23.34 1.81 -6.48
N ASN A 183 -23.73 1.90 -5.20
CA ASN A 183 -23.24 0.97 -4.16
C ASN A 183 -23.57 -0.47 -4.55
N GLU A 184 -24.73 -0.70 -5.15
CA GLU A 184 -25.19 -2.02 -5.60
C GLU A 184 -24.34 -2.56 -6.75
N ASP A 185 -23.92 -1.72 -7.71
CA ASP A 185 -23.00 -2.11 -8.78
C ASP A 185 -21.62 -2.45 -8.21
N CYS A 186 -21.10 -1.60 -7.31
CA CYS A 186 -19.82 -1.83 -6.65
C CYS A 186 -19.85 -3.14 -5.86
N GLN A 187 -20.87 -3.38 -5.05
CA GLN A 187 -21.03 -4.62 -4.28
C GLN A 187 -21.15 -5.84 -5.20
N ARG A 188 -21.88 -5.73 -6.32
CA ARG A 188 -22.01 -6.81 -7.32
C ARG A 188 -20.69 -7.19 -7.98
N SER A 189 -19.77 -6.24 -8.15
CA SER A 189 -18.45 -6.49 -8.75
C SER A 189 -17.59 -7.47 -7.92
N PHE A 190 -17.92 -7.65 -6.64
CA PHE A 190 -17.24 -8.57 -5.73
C PHE A 190 -17.86 -9.98 -5.70
N ASN A 191 -18.84 -10.26 -6.55
CA ASN A 191 -19.40 -11.60 -6.65
C ASN A 191 -18.33 -12.64 -6.97
N GLY A 192 -18.21 -13.66 -6.11
CA GLY A 192 -17.20 -14.72 -6.23
C GLY A 192 -15.84 -14.39 -5.61
N PHE A 193 -15.69 -13.28 -4.89
CA PHE A 193 -14.54 -13.10 -4.00
C PHE A 193 -14.61 -14.11 -2.85
N LYS A 194 -13.50 -14.81 -2.58
CA LYS A 194 -13.42 -15.81 -1.49
C LYS A 194 -13.40 -15.19 -0.08
N ASN A 195 -13.37 -13.86 0.03
CA ASN A 195 -13.22 -13.15 1.29
C ASN A 195 -14.50 -13.03 2.13
N ASN A 196 -14.28 -12.88 3.43
CA ASN A 196 -15.30 -12.56 4.42
C ASN A 196 -15.87 -11.16 4.13
N LYS A 197 -17.07 -11.12 3.54
CA LYS A 197 -17.94 -9.93 3.39
C LYS A 197 -17.23 -8.64 3.00
N ILE A 198 -17.37 -8.21 1.75
CA ILE A 198 -16.87 -6.91 1.29
C ILE A 198 -17.95 -5.86 1.53
N ILE A 199 -17.55 -4.66 1.95
CA ILE A 199 -18.43 -3.51 2.15
C ILE A 199 -18.01 -2.42 1.18
N SER A 200 -18.98 -1.79 0.52
CA SER A 200 -18.81 -0.58 -0.30
C SER A 200 -19.67 0.56 0.24
N CYS A 201 -19.10 1.76 0.26
CA CYS A 201 -19.76 3.02 0.56
C CYS A 201 -19.42 4.03 -0.54
N ILE A 202 -20.41 4.77 -1.01
CA ILE A 202 -20.23 5.79 -2.05
C ILE A 202 -20.76 7.09 -1.52
N ASP A 203 -19.89 8.09 -1.54
CA ASP A 203 -20.08 9.40 -0.97
C ASP A 203 -19.90 10.49 -1.99
N TYR A 204 -20.67 11.56 -1.81
CA TYR A 204 -20.64 12.72 -2.67
C TYR A 204 -20.38 13.93 -1.80
N PHE A 205 -19.38 14.72 -2.19
CA PHE A 205 -18.97 15.95 -1.53
C PHE A 205 -19.14 17.12 -2.52
N PRO A 206 -20.38 17.65 -2.69
CA PRO A 206 -20.67 18.69 -3.69
C PRO A 206 -19.79 19.93 -3.54
N ASP A 207 -19.53 20.35 -2.30
CA ASP A 207 -18.69 21.53 -1.99
C ASP A 207 -17.24 21.36 -2.45
N ARG A 208 -16.77 20.11 -2.53
CA ARG A 208 -15.43 19.76 -3.02
C ARG A 208 -15.42 19.35 -4.49
N LYS A 209 -16.60 19.29 -5.13
CA LYS A 209 -16.80 18.72 -6.47
C LYS A 209 -16.18 17.33 -6.61
N GLU A 210 -16.34 16.51 -5.58
CA GLU A 210 -15.66 15.23 -5.46
C GLU A 210 -16.57 14.11 -4.96
N GLY A 211 -16.43 12.93 -5.54
CA GLY A 211 -17.04 11.70 -5.09
C GLY A 211 -15.99 10.78 -4.50
N GLN A 212 -16.40 9.90 -3.60
CA GLN A 212 -15.56 8.85 -3.05
C GLN A 212 -16.28 7.51 -3.14
N CYS A 213 -15.59 6.49 -3.62
CA CYS A 213 -16.00 5.10 -3.50
C CYS A 213 -15.03 4.43 -2.52
N HIS A 214 -15.54 4.01 -1.38
CA HIS A 214 -14.77 3.35 -0.33
C HIS A 214 -15.15 1.88 -0.28
N ILE A 215 -14.20 1.01 -0.57
CA ILE A 215 -14.35 -0.45 -0.53
C ILE A 215 -13.40 -1.06 0.50
N TYR A 216 -13.87 -2.02 1.28
CA TYR A 216 -13.00 -2.73 2.21
C TYR A 216 -13.47 -4.15 2.54
N SER A 217 -12.51 -4.97 2.96
CA SER A 217 -12.74 -6.32 3.49
C SER A 217 -13.20 -6.26 4.95
N TYR A 218 -14.19 -7.06 5.34
CA TYR A 218 -14.67 -7.14 6.72
C TYR A 218 -13.99 -8.29 7.50
N PRO A 219 -13.63 -8.11 8.79
CA PRO A 219 -13.75 -6.87 9.58
C PRO A 219 -12.80 -5.77 9.10
N TYR A 220 -13.25 -4.51 9.19
CA TYR A 220 -12.47 -3.33 8.80
C TYR A 220 -11.13 -3.31 9.54
N PRO A 221 -9.98 -3.40 8.84
CA PRO A 221 -8.71 -3.72 9.48
C PRO A 221 -7.99 -2.51 10.10
N ALA A 222 -8.41 -1.27 9.79
CA ALA A 222 -7.66 -0.08 10.19
C ALA A 222 -8.09 0.44 11.57
N LYS A 223 -7.13 1.10 12.25
CA LYS A 223 -7.32 1.77 13.54
C LYS A 223 -8.11 3.08 13.40
N TYR A 224 -7.97 3.75 12.27
CA TYR A 224 -8.60 5.04 11.98
C TYR A 224 -9.70 4.84 10.97
N TYR A 225 -10.84 5.50 11.16
CA TYR A 225 -11.85 5.66 10.13
C TYR A 225 -12.02 7.16 9.84
N GLU A 226 -11.62 7.58 8.66
CA GLU A 226 -11.69 8.99 8.24
C GLU A 226 -12.87 9.20 7.30
N TYR A 227 -13.44 10.41 7.33
CA TYR A 227 -14.53 10.85 6.46
C TYR A 227 -15.79 10.01 6.61
N ILE A 228 -16.27 9.84 7.85
CA ILE A 228 -17.59 9.25 8.09
C ILE A 228 -18.65 10.15 7.47
N THR A 229 -19.49 9.55 6.64
CA THR A 229 -20.61 10.21 5.96
C THR A 229 -21.94 9.60 6.38
N ASN A 230 -23.04 10.14 5.85
CA ASN A 230 -24.37 9.56 6.03
C ASN A 230 -24.55 8.19 5.34
N ASN A 231 -23.64 7.79 4.45
CA ASN A 231 -23.66 6.46 3.83
C ASN A 231 -22.77 5.46 4.57
N PHE A 232 -22.16 5.86 5.69
CA PHE A 232 -21.36 4.99 6.52
C PHE A 232 -22.13 3.70 6.86
N PRO A 233 -21.54 2.53 6.60
CA PRO A 233 -22.24 1.27 6.72
C PRO A 233 -22.42 0.87 8.19
N ASP A 234 -23.60 0.37 8.53
CA ASP A 234 -23.88 -0.17 9.86
C ASP A 234 -22.96 -1.36 10.18
N GLY A 235 -22.48 -1.42 11.42
CA GLY A 235 -21.71 -2.56 11.90
C GLY A 235 -20.80 -2.25 13.09
N LEU A 236 -20.21 -3.30 13.65
CA LEU A 236 -19.23 -3.19 14.73
C LEU A 236 -17.81 -3.11 14.16
N PHE A 237 -17.19 -1.94 14.28
CA PHE A 237 -15.82 -1.69 13.85
C PHE A 237 -14.83 -2.00 14.97
N LYS A 238 -14.60 -3.30 15.22
CA LYS A 238 -13.82 -3.81 16.37
C LYS A 238 -12.40 -3.25 16.49
N TYR A 239 -11.78 -2.86 15.37
CA TYR A 239 -10.40 -2.37 15.34
C TYR A 239 -10.28 -0.86 15.31
N VAL A 240 -11.36 -0.14 14.99
CA VAL A 240 -11.37 1.33 14.97
C VAL A 240 -11.23 1.83 16.41
N ARG A 241 -10.32 2.79 16.61
CA ARG A 241 -10.05 3.48 17.87
C ARG A 241 -10.24 4.97 17.74
N GLU A 242 -10.13 5.49 16.52
CA GLU A 242 -10.15 6.91 16.22
C GLU A 242 -11.01 7.16 14.99
N VAL A 243 -11.82 8.20 15.04
CA VAL A 243 -12.76 8.59 13.99
C VAL A 243 -12.55 10.06 13.68
N SER A 244 -12.44 10.39 12.39
CA SER A 244 -12.50 11.77 11.92
C SER A 244 -13.79 12.00 11.13
N LEU A 245 -14.48 13.09 11.46
CA LEU A 245 -15.64 13.62 10.74
C LEU A 245 -15.17 14.57 9.63
#